data_AF-A0A822GXM8-F1
#
_entry.id   AF-A0A822GXM8-F1
#
_cell.length_a   1.000
_cell.length_b   1.000
_cell.length_c   1.000
_cell.angle_alpha   90.00
_cell.angle_beta   90.00
_cell.angle_gamma   90.00
#
_symmetry.space_group_name_H-M   'P 1'
#
loop_
_entity.id
_entity.type
_entity.pdbx_description
1 polymer ?
#
loop_
_entity_poly.entity_id
_entity_poly.type
_entity_poly.pdbx_seq_one_letter_code
_entity_poly.pdbx_strand_id
1 'polypeptide(L)'
;LSNWITQKQYEQLSIKSNEVELTHLYYLPKAQKPGTPLHPIISGLKHPTKKISKFLDELLRPLFNKMASNTTVTCGTEVIKQLHEWSKRDIRQETLICTMDVMDLYTMISQTEGIMSIKKLLDYFKIKKIGNIKAEAIIRLCRFVIQNNYFSYNGKYFHQVRGGAMGSPLTLTIANCYMYFYERDIVKQVNNSNGLYLRYIDDIFIIINWPIQHLSKQINRWNELDLNIKLKAQVDHSTNFLDLYIENKNGELFTKVYHKPSYEPYYLPFNSVHPIHM
;
A
#
# COMPACT_ATOMS: atom_id res chain seq x y z
N LEU A 1 1.95 32.59 2.38
CA LEU A 1 1.08 31.59 1.72
C LEU A 1 0.74 31.96 0.28
N SER A 2 0.62 33.25 -0.06
CA SER A 2 0.30 33.80 -1.39
C SER A 2 1.20 33.38 -2.56
N ASN A 3 2.43 32.91 -2.31
CA ASN A 3 3.38 32.54 -3.37
C ASN A 3 3.44 31.02 -3.67
N TRP A 4 2.62 30.20 -2.99
CA TRP A 4 2.75 28.74 -3.02
C TRP A 4 1.48 28.00 -3.44
N ILE A 5 0.31 28.52 -3.09
CA ILE A 5 -1.01 28.03 -3.46
C ILE A 5 -1.93 29.22 -3.74
N THR A 6 -2.94 29.07 -4.59
CA THR A 6 -3.90 30.14 -4.89
C THR A 6 -4.85 30.37 -3.71
N GLN A 7 -5.48 31.55 -3.65
CA GLN A 7 -6.49 31.86 -2.62
C GLN A 7 -7.63 30.84 -2.60
N LYS A 8 -8.13 30.45 -3.79
CA LYS A 8 -9.16 29.41 -3.94
C LYS A 8 -8.69 28.06 -3.36
N GLN A 9 -7.43 27.69 -3.58
CA GLN A 9 -6.87 26.46 -3.02
C GLN A 9 -6.73 26.57 -1.50
N TYR A 10 -6.30 27.72 -0.98
CA TYR A 10 -6.24 27.95 0.46
C TYR A 10 -7.61 27.77 1.11
N GLU A 11 -8.65 28.40 0.55
CA GLU A 11 -10.02 28.27 1.04
C GLU A 11 -10.52 26.82 1.01
N GLN A 12 -10.27 26.09 -0.08
CA GLN A 12 -10.63 24.68 -0.22
C GLN A 12 -9.91 23.76 0.77
N LEU A 13 -8.62 24.03 1.04
CA LEU A 13 -7.78 23.21 1.92
C LEU A 13 -7.93 23.59 3.38
N SER A 14 -8.33 24.83 3.67
CA SER A 14 -8.60 25.31 5.01
C SER A 14 -9.82 24.61 5.61
N ILE A 15 -9.75 24.38 6.92
CA ILE A 15 -10.85 23.82 7.69
C ILE A 15 -11.30 24.88 8.69
N LYS A 16 -12.61 25.05 8.81
CA LYS A 16 -13.19 25.93 9.83
C LYS A 16 -13.20 25.21 11.17
N SER A 17 -13.05 25.94 12.29
CA SER A 17 -12.95 25.32 13.62
C SER A 17 -14.16 24.45 13.99
N ASN A 18 -15.34 24.73 13.44
CA ASN A 18 -16.56 23.94 13.63
C ASN A 18 -16.62 22.65 12.76
N GLU A 19 -15.69 22.46 11.84
CA GLU A 19 -15.57 21.27 10.98
C GLU A 19 -14.49 20.29 11.49
N VAL A 20 -13.74 20.67 12.53
CA VAL A 20 -12.64 19.88 13.10
C VAL A 20 -13.12 19.17 14.36
N GLU A 21 -12.83 17.88 14.45
CA GLU A 21 -12.90 17.14 15.71
C GLU A 21 -11.57 16.45 15.97
N LEU A 22 -11.24 16.35 17.25
CA LEU A 22 -10.12 15.53 17.67
C LEU A 22 -10.44 14.07 17.30
N THR A 23 -9.55 13.45 16.55
CA THR A 23 -9.73 12.06 16.14
C THR A 23 -9.49 11.15 17.34
N HIS A 24 -10.13 10.00 17.33
CA HIS A 24 -9.93 8.97 18.35
C HIS A 24 -9.41 7.70 17.69
N LEU A 25 -8.59 6.98 18.44
CA LEU A 25 -8.14 5.64 18.09
C LEU A 25 -9.23 4.63 18.46
N TYR A 26 -9.62 3.80 17.49
CA TYR A 26 -10.46 2.64 17.72
C TYR A 26 -9.84 1.41 17.08
N TYR A 27 -10.37 0.23 17.38
CA TYR A 27 -9.83 -1.04 16.92
C TYR A 27 -10.89 -1.84 16.17
N LEU A 28 -10.53 -2.38 15.00
CA LEU A 28 -11.33 -3.36 14.29
C LEU A 28 -10.74 -4.76 14.51
N PRO A 29 -11.55 -5.76 14.91
CA PRO A 29 -11.06 -7.13 15.06
C PRO A 29 -10.73 -7.75 13.69
N LYS A 30 -9.56 -8.38 13.57
CA LYS A 30 -9.24 -9.26 12.43
C LYS A 30 -9.70 -10.69 12.75
N ALA A 31 -11.01 -10.92 12.72
CA ALA A 31 -11.66 -12.19 13.07
C ALA A 31 -11.06 -13.42 12.33
N GLN A 32 -10.56 -13.18 11.11
CA GLN A 32 -9.94 -14.18 10.24
C GLN A 32 -8.52 -14.61 10.63
N LYS A 33 -7.88 -13.97 11.61
CA LYS A 33 -6.52 -14.32 12.07
C LYS A 33 -6.59 -15.02 13.44
N PRO A 34 -5.76 -16.06 13.70
CA PRO A 34 -5.70 -16.71 15.01
C PRO A 34 -5.49 -15.69 16.14
N GLY A 35 -6.28 -15.82 17.21
CA GLY A 35 -6.25 -14.87 18.34
C GLY A 35 -6.93 -13.53 18.08
N THR A 36 -7.60 -13.36 16.94
CA THR A 36 -8.40 -12.16 16.58
C THR A 36 -7.68 -10.83 16.88
N PRO A 37 -6.48 -10.61 16.33
CA PRO A 37 -5.70 -9.41 16.60
C PRO A 37 -6.47 -8.15 16.20
N LEU A 38 -6.27 -7.09 16.95
CA LEU A 38 -6.92 -5.80 16.75
C LEU A 38 -6.16 -4.96 15.71
N HIS A 39 -6.90 -4.32 14.81
CA HIS A 39 -6.38 -3.38 13.83
C HIS A 39 -6.68 -1.94 14.27
N PRO A 40 -5.67 -1.16 14.69
CA PRO A 40 -5.87 0.22 15.09
C PRO A 40 -6.28 1.09 13.89
N ILE A 41 -7.29 1.93 14.05
CA ILE A 41 -7.71 2.92 13.06
C ILE A 41 -7.92 4.27 13.75
N ILE A 42 -7.45 5.33 13.09
CA ILE A 42 -7.70 6.70 13.53
C ILE A 42 -8.93 7.21 12.79
N SER A 43 -9.95 7.65 13.53
CA SER A 43 -11.19 8.18 12.95
C SER A 43 -10.93 9.51 12.22
N GLY A 44 -10.52 9.44 10.95
CA GLY A 44 -10.03 10.59 10.18
C GLY A 44 -11.10 11.51 9.60
N LEU A 45 -12.41 11.29 9.87
CA LEU A 45 -13.49 11.94 9.14
C LEU A 45 -13.53 13.47 9.30
N LYS A 46 -13.11 14.00 10.44
CA LYS A 46 -13.02 15.44 10.75
C LYS A 46 -11.62 15.86 11.19
N HIS A 47 -10.59 15.11 10.78
CA HIS A 47 -9.20 15.43 11.12
C HIS A 47 -8.76 16.75 10.44
N PRO A 48 -7.98 17.63 11.13
CA PRO A 48 -7.51 18.91 10.60
C PRO A 48 -6.78 18.81 9.24
N THR A 49 -6.12 17.70 8.98
CA THR A 49 -5.32 17.50 7.75
C THR A 49 -6.07 16.72 6.66
N LYS A 50 -7.33 16.31 6.87
CA LYS A 50 -8.07 15.44 5.94
C LYS A 50 -8.20 16.02 4.53
N LYS A 51 -8.59 17.30 4.41
CA LYS A 51 -8.76 17.96 3.11
C LYS A 51 -7.44 18.01 2.34
N ILE A 52 -6.34 18.36 3.03
CA ILE A 52 -4.98 18.38 2.48
C ILE A 52 -4.55 16.96 2.07
N SER A 53 -4.79 15.97 2.92
CA SER A 53 -4.45 14.57 2.64
C SER A 53 -5.15 14.05 1.39
N LYS A 54 -6.46 14.31 1.25
CA LYS A 54 -7.23 13.89 0.07
C LYS A 54 -6.73 14.59 -1.19
N PHE A 55 -6.53 15.90 -1.10
CA PHE A 55 -6.00 16.70 -2.21
C PHE A 55 -4.66 16.20 -2.71
N LEU A 56 -3.71 15.92 -1.80
CA LEU A 56 -2.39 15.43 -2.18
C LEU A 56 -2.43 14.02 -2.77
N ASP A 57 -3.27 13.12 -2.24
CA ASP A 57 -3.47 11.78 -2.80
C ASP A 57 -4.04 11.84 -4.22
N GLU A 58 -5.04 12.68 -4.48
CA GLU A 58 -5.59 12.91 -5.83
C GLU A 58 -4.54 13.42 -6.83
N LEU A 59 -3.58 14.25 -6.37
CA LEU A 59 -2.48 14.74 -7.19
C LEU A 59 -1.38 13.69 -7.44
N LEU A 60 -1.02 12.92 -6.40
CA LEU A 60 0.19 12.09 -6.40
C LEU A 60 -0.08 10.65 -6.84
N ARG A 61 -1.25 10.09 -6.52
CA ARG A 61 -1.59 8.69 -6.86
C ARG A 61 -1.53 8.42 -8.36
N PRO A 62 -2.02 9.27 -9.28
CA PRO A 62 -1.89 9.03 -10.71
C PRO A 62 -0.43 8.95 -11.19
N LEU A 63 0.45 9.77 -10.60
CA LEU A 63 1.88 9.73 -10.90
C LEU A 63 2.51 8.43 -10.43
N PHE A 64 2.20 8.02 -9.20
CA PHE A 64 2.64 6.74 -8.66
C PHE A 64 2.18 5.57 -9.54
N ASN A 65 0.90 5.51 -9.89
CA ASN A 65 0.33 4.44 -10.73
C ASN A 65 1.05 4.35 -12.08
N LYS A 66 1.39 5.51 -12.68
CA LYS A 66 2.16 5.56 -13.93
C LYS A 66 3.61 5.07 -13.77
N MET A 67 4.25 5.36 -12.64
CA MET A 67 5.63 4.95 -12.35
C MET A 67 5.73 3.44 -12.04
N ALA A 68 4.72 2.90 -11.36
CA ALA A 68 4.72 1.54 -10.83
C ALA A 68 3.87 0.55 -11.63
N SER A 69 3.43 0.90 -12.84
CA SER A 69 2.49 0.09 -13.65
C SER A 69 2.98 -1.32 -13.96
N ASN A 70 4.29 -1.57 -13.91
CA ASN A 70 4.88 -2.86 -14.24
C ASN A 70 5.15 -3.74 -13.01
N THR A 71 5.01 -3.20 -11.80
CA THR A 71 5.31 -3.91 -10.55
C THR A 71 4.12 -3.94 -9.61
N THR A 72 3.19 -2.99 -9.73
CA THR A 72 2.01 -2.89 -8.88
C THR A 72 0.77 -3.32 -9.64
N VAL A 73 -0.05 -4.16 -9.01
CA VAL A 73 -1.35 -4.62 -9.51
C VAL A 73 -2.48 -4.06 -8.64
N THR A 74 -3.68 -4.01 -9.21
CA THR A 74 -4.88 -3.48 -8.53
C THR A 74 -5.97 -4.52 -8.28
N CYS A 75 -5.91 -5.68 -8.95
CA CYS A 75 -6.90 -6.73 -8.83
C CYS A 75 -6.37 -8.09 -9.30
N GLY A 76 -7.08 -9.17 -8.96
CA GLY A 76 -6.72 -10.53 -9.37
C GLY A 76 -6.71 -10.74 -10.89
N THR A 77 -7.53 -10.02 -11.66
CA THR A 77 -7.54 -10.18 -13.13
C THR A 77 -6.23 -9.69 -13.78
N GLU A 78 -5.62 -8.62 -13.27
CA GLU A 78 -4.29 -8.19 -13.68
C GLU A 78 -3.21 -9.21 -13.33
N VAL A 79 -3.32 -9.83 -12.15
CA VAL A 79 -2.41 -10.90 -11.71
C VAL A 79 -2.49 -12.11 -12.63
N ILE A 80 -3.70 -12.62 -12.92
CA ILE A 80 -3.90 -13.76 -13.84
C ILE A 80 -3.30 -13.45 -15.21
N LYS A 81 -3.55 -12.26 -15.76
CA LYS A 81 -3.06 -11.88 -17.08
C LYS A 81 -1.54 -11.93 -17.14
N GLN A 82 -0.85 -11.36 -16.15
CA GLN A 82 0.62 -11.36 -16.12
C GLN A 82 1.19 -12.76 -15.86
N LEU A 83 0.56 -13.52 -14.97
CA LEU A 83 0.94 -14.91 -14.69
C LEU A 83 0.82 -15.81 -15.91
N HIS A 84 -0.30 -15.72 -16.64
CA HIS A 84 -0.54 -16.54 -17.81
C HIS A 84 0.46 -16.24 -18.94
N GLU A 85 0.82 -14.97 -19.15
CA GLU A 85 1.85 -14.63 -20.15
C GLU A 85 3.25 -15.07 -19.71
N TRP A 86 3.55 -15.01 -18.41
CA TRP A 86 4.81 -15.52 -17.87
C TRP A 86 4.90 -17.04 -17.98
N SER A 87 3.82 -17.76 -17.61
CA SER A 87 3.82 -19.21 -17.55
C SER A 87 4.00 -19.88 -18.91
N LYS A 88 3.55 -19.25 -20.01
CA LYS A 88 3.79 -19.78 -21.37
C LYS A 88 5.27 -19.96 -21.72
N ARG A 89 6.16 -19.22 -21.04
CA ARG A 89 7.59 -19.16 -21.38
C ARG A 89 8.47 -19.77 -20.31
N ASP A 90 8.11 -19.55 -19.04
CA ASP A 90 9.06 -19.67 -17.95
C ASP A 90 8.67 -20.71 -16.88
N ILE A 91 7.43 -21.22 -16.86
CA ILE A 91 7.02 -22.18 -15.83
C ILE A 91 7.69 -23.55 -16.02
N ARG A 92 8.04 -24.18 -14.89
CA ARG A 92 8.73 -25.48 -14.79
C ARG A 92 8.19 -26.25 -13.59
N GLN A 93 8.47 -27.54 -13.52
CA GLN A 93 8.06 -28.37 -12.39
C GLN A 93 8.62 -27.83 -11.06
N GLU A 94 9.83 -27.28 -11.06
CA GLU A 94 10.52 -26.75 -9.87
C GLU A 94 10.20 -25.26 -9.61
N THR A 95 9.33 -24.62 -10.41
CA THR A 95 8.97 -23.22 -10.19
C THR A 95 8.37 -23.04 -8.80
N LEU A 96 8.95 -22.11 -8.05
CA LEU A 96 8.50 -21.73 -6.72
C LEU A 96 7.62 -20.48 -6.79
N ILE A 97 6.62 -20.46 -5.92
CA ILE A 97 5.77 -19.30 -5.66
C ILE A 97 6.11 -18.79 -4.26
N CYS A 98 6.36 -17.50 -4.14
CA CYS A 98 6.64 -16.83 -2.89
C CYS A 98 5.67 -15.67 -2.69
N THR A 99 4.95 -15.68 -1.58
CA THR A 99 4.17 -14.54 -1.11
C THR A 99 4.84 -13.92 0.09
N MET A 100 4.80 -12.59 0.19
CA MET A 100 5.36 -11.87 1.33
C MET A 100 4.39 -10.78 1.80
N ASP A 101 4.12 -10.77 3.10
CA ASP A 101 3.35 -9.71 3.78
C ASP A 101 4.33 -8.69 4.36
N VAL A 102 4.15 -7.41 4.05
CA VAL A 102 4.94 -6.31 4.64
C VAL A 102 4.30 -5.91 5.97
N MET A 103 4.92 -6.30 7.08
CA MET A 103 4.33 -6.10 8.40
C MET A 103 4.24 -4.62 8.77
N ASP A 104 3.06 -4.21 9.24
CA ASP A 104 2.79 -2.91 9.85
C ASP A 104 3.23 -1.69 9.00
N LEU A 105 3.15 -1.84 7.67
CA LEU A 105 3.67 -0.87 6.69
C LEU A 105 3.37 0.59 7.05
N TYR A 106 2.09 0.94 7.24
CA TYR A 106 1.68 2.33 7.50
C TYR A 106 2.25 2.92 8.79
N THR A 107 2.40 2.11 9.83
CA THR A 107 2.89 2.53 11.15
C THR A 107 4.42 2.51 11.25
N MET A 108 5.10 1.78 10.36
CA MET A 108 6.55 1.59 10.43
C MET A 108 7.36 2.49 9.50
N ILE A 109 6.75 3.01 8.43
CA ILE A 109 7.41 3.93 7.50
C ILE A 109 8.07 5.10 8.23
N SER A 110 9.35 5.34 7.95
CA SER A 110 10.03 6.56 8.38
C SER A 110 9.37 7.77 7.71
N GLN A 111 8.91 8.74 8.51
CA GLN A 111 8.26 9.93 7.98
C GLN A 111 9.18 10.70 7.03
N THR A 112 10.46 10.81 7.37
CA THR A 112 11.48 11.50 6.57
C THR A 112 11.70 10.79 5.23
N GLU A 113 11.94 9.48 5.25
CA GLU A 113 12.13 8.67 4.04
C GLU A 113 10.85 8.62 3.19
N GLY A 114 9.68 8.55 3.82
CA GLY A 114 8.37 8.64 3.18
C GLY A 114 8.20 9.93 2.38
N ILE A 115 8.54 11.07 2.96
CA ILE A 115 8.53 12.36 2.26
C ILE A 115 9.61 12.41 1.16
N MET A 116 10.78 11.81 1.38
CA MET A 116 11.80 11.71 0.35
C MET A 116 11.34 10.81 -0.82
N SER A 117 10.52 9.79 -0.59
CA SER A 117 9.94 8.99 -1.66
C SER A 117 9.02 9.82 -2.57
N ILE A 118 8.22 10.73 -2.01
CA ILE A 118 7.41 11.69 -2.80
C ILE A 118 8.30 12.63 -3.60
N LYS A 119 9.39 13.13 -3.01
CA LYS A 119 10.36 13.95 -3.75
C LYS A 119 10.94 13.17 -4.94
N LYS A 120 11.41 11.92 -4.71
CA LYS A 120 11.93 11.04 -5.76
C LYS A 120 10.91 10.76 -6.86
N LEU A 121 9.62 10.61 -6.51
CA LEU A 121 8.53 10.47 -7.49
C LEU A 121 8.41 11.72 -8.39
N LEU A 122 8.42 12.91 -7.81
CA LEU A 122 8.35 14.16 -8.57
C LEU A 122 9.60 14.34 -9.45
N ASP A 123 10.78 14.00 -8.93
CA ASP A 123 12.05 14.06 -9.66
C ASP A 123 12.07 13.05 -10.83
N TYR A 124 11.53 11.84 -10.66
CA TYR A 124 11.41 10.81 -11.71
C TYR A 124 10.69 11.35 -12.95
N PHE A 125 9.60 12.10 -12.77
CA PHE A 125 8.86 12.74 -13.84
C PHE A 125 9.35 14.16 -14.18
N LYS A 126 10.44 14.63 -13.56
CA LYS A 126 10.98 16.00 -13.70
C LYS A 126 9.94 17.09 -13.44
N ILE A 127 9.01 16.83 -12.52
CA ILE A 127 7.89 17.72 -12.20
C ILE A 127 8.37 18.86 -11.31
N LYS A 128 8.33 20.08 -11.84
CA LYS A 128 8.57 21.31 -11.06
C LYS A 128 7.29 21.91 -10.48
N LYS A 129 6.14 21.63 -11.10
CA LYS A 129 4.80 22.09 -10.69
C LYS A 129 3.71 21.14 -11.18
N ILE A 130 2.62 21.00 -10.43
CA ILE A 130 1.38 20.33 -10.86
C ILE A 130 0.27 21.38 -10.83
N GLY A 131 -0.27 21.70 -12.01
CA GLY A 131 -1.13 22.88 -12.17
C GLY A 131 -0.41 24.15 -11.70
N ASN A 132 -0.97 24.80 -10.68
CA ASN A 132 -0.43 26.03 -10.09
C ASN A 132 0.41 25.81 -8.82
N ILE A 133 0.63 24.56 -8.40
CA ILE A 133 1.35 24.26 -7.16
C ILE A 133 2.77 23.79 -7.48
N LYS A 134 3.76 24.44 -6.85
CA LYS A 134 5.18 24.05 -6.97
C LYS A 134 5.44 22.70 -6.28
N ALA A 135 6.37 21.92 -6.82
CA ALA A 135 6.80 20.64 -6.23
C ALA A 135 7.20 20.78 -4.75
N GLU A 136 7.91 21.85 -4.40
CA GLU A 136 8.29 22.12 -3.01
C GLU A 136 7.09 22.38 -2.09
N ALA A 137 6.03 23.05 -2.56
CA ALA A 137 4.79 23.20 -1.78
C ALA A 137 4.13 21.83 -1.55
N ILE A 138 4.10 20.96 -2.57
CA ILE A 138 3.56 19.60 -2.44
C ILE A 138 4.32 18.83 -1.36
N ILE A 139 5.66 18.84 -1.41
CA ILE A 139 6.51 18.17 -0.42
C ILE A 139 6.26 18.71 1.00
N ARG A 140 6.16 20.05 1.14
CA ARG A 140 5.87 20.70 2.43
C ARG A 140 4.49 20.32 2.98
N LEU A 141 3.47 20.27 2.12
CA LEU A 141 2.13 19.84 2.51
C LEU A 141 2.11 18.35 2.90
N CYS A 142 2.83 17.49 2.17
CA CYS A 142 2.95 16.08 2.54
C CYS A 142 3.59 15.93 3.93
N ARG A 143 4.69 16.66 4.17
CA ARG A 143 5.36 16.68 5.46
C ARG A 143 4.43 17.18 6.57
N PHE A 144 3.67 18.24 6.29
CA PHE A 144 2.69 18.76 7.24
C PHE A 144 1.64 17.72 7.61
N VAL A 145 1.06 17.00 6.64
CA VAL A 145 0.06 15.97 6.91
C VAL A 145 0.62 14.83 7.75
N ILE A 146 1.78 14.28 7.39
CA ILE A 146 2.34 13.10 8.08
C ILE A 146 2.85 13.42 9.49
N GLN A 147 3.37 14.64 9.72
CA GLN A 147 3.91 15.05 11.02
C GLN A 147 2.85 15.57 11.99
N ASN A 148 1.66 15.94 11.53
CA ASN A 148 0.60 16.51 12.37
C ASN A 148 -0.55 15.52 12.56
N ASN A 149 -0.22 14.29 12.94
CA ASN A 149 -1.22 13.28 13.30
C ASN A 149 -1.37 13.18 14.82
N TYR A 150 -2.43 13.78 15.34
CA TYR A 150 -2.78 13.79 16.75
C TYR A 150 -4.12 13.10 16.94
N PHE A 151 -4.21 12.25 17.96
CA PHE A 151 -5.44 11.53 18.27
C PHE A 151 -5.59 11.34 19.78
N SER A 152 -6.81 11.06 20.20
CA SER A 152 -7.15 10.71 21.58
C SER A 152 -7.37 9.21 21.75
N TYR A 153 -6.97 8.70 22.91
CA TYR A 153 -7.32 7.35 23.34
C TYR A 153 -7.42 7.32 24.87
N ASN A 154 -8.53 6.81 25.40
CA ASN A 154 -8.80 6.74 26.85
C ASN A 154 -8.55 8.07 27.59
N GLY A 155 -9.06 9.18 27.04
CA GLY A 155 -8.92 10.51 27.64
C GLY A 155 -7.53 11.12 27.59
N LYS A 156 -6.55 10.45 26.95
CA LYS A 156 -5.19 10.95 26.74
C LYS A 156 -4.96 11.33 25.29
N TYR A 157 -4.03 12.26 25.07
CA TYR A 157 -3.65 12.74 23.75
C TYR A 157 -2.32 12.11 23.33
N PHE A 158 -2.24 11.70 22.07
CA PHE A 158 -1.07 11.06 21.49
C PHE A 158 -0.70 11.73 20.18
N HIS A 159 0.61 11.75 19.91
CA HIS A 159 1.19 12.23 18.67
C HIS A 159 1.92 11.08 17.99
N GLN A 160 1.57 10.78 16.75
CA GLN A 160 2.25 9.74 15.99
C GLN A 160 3.58 10.26 15.44
N VAL A 161 4.68 9.78 16.02
CA VAL A 161 6.05 10.17 15.65
C VAL A 161 6.69 9.30 14.55
N ARG A 162 6.07 8.15 14.23
CA ARG A 162 6.53 7.19 13.22
C ARG A 162 5.36 6.68 12.38
N GLY A 163 5.57 6.48 11.09
CA GLY A 163 4.51 6.10 10.16
C GLY A 163 3.56 7.26 9.87
N GLY A 164 2.45 6.93 9.20
CA GLY A 164 1.33 7.84 8.97
C GLY A 164 0.04 7.31 9.60
N ALA A 165 -0.97 8.17 9.60
CA ALA A 165 -2.29 7.82 10.12
C ALA A 165 -2.92 6.70 9.28
N MET A 166 -3.22 5.57 9.90
CA MET A 166 -4.06 4.54 9.27
C MET A 166 -5.44 5.14 8.99
N GLY A 167 -5.84 5.16 7.72
CA GLY A 167 -7.06 5.82 7.23
C GLY A 167 -6.84 7.18 6.54
N SER A 168 -5.62 7.73 6.55
CA SER A 168 -5.27 8.89 5.73
C SER A 168 -5.00 8.47 4.27
N PRO A 169 -5.72 9.05 3.27
CA PRO A 169 -5.47 8.76 1.85
C PRO A 169 -4.01 8.99 1.42
N LEU A 170 -3.37 10.04 1.96
CA LEU A 170 -1.99 10.36 1.61
C LEU A 170 -1.01 9.33 2.17
N THR A 171 -1.29 8.78 3.35
CA THR A 171 -0.42 7.77 3.97
C THR A 171 -0.32 6.54 3.06
N LEU A 172 -1.41 6.15 2.39
CA LEU A 172 -1.40 5.10 1.36
C LEU A 172 -0.49 5.44 0.19
N THR A 173 -0.58 6.66 -0.36
CA THR A 173 0.28 7.09 -1.48
C THR A 173 1.75 7.11 -1.08
N ILE A 174 2.07 7.63 0.11
CA ILE A 174 3.44 7.67 0.64
C ILE A 174 3.98 6.26 0.84
N ALA A 175 3.19 5.35 1.42
CA ALA A 175 3.58 3.96 1.63
C ALA A 175 3.91 3.25 0.32
N ASN A 176 3.06 3.43 -0.69
CA ASN A 176 3.28 2.88 -2.02
C ASN A 176 4.54 3.44 -2.69
N CYS A 177 4.78 4.76 -2.59
CA CYS A 177 6.00 5.36 -3.11
C CYS A 177 7.25 4.85 -2.38
N TYR A 178 7.18 4.74 -1.05
CA TYR A 178 8.26 4.18 -0.22
C TYR A 178 8.61 2.77 -0.68
N MET A 179 7.60 1.89 -0.77
CA MET A 179 7.75 0.50 -1.20
C MET A 179 8.32 0.40 -2.61
N TYR A 180 7.88 1.26 -3.54
CA TYR A 180 8.43 1.26 -4.89
C TYR A 180 9.92 1.51 -4.92
N PHE A 181 10.45 2.43 -4.12
CA PHE A 181 11.90 2.67 -4.09
C PHE A 181 12.66 1.58 -3.35
N TYR A 182 12.08 1.00 -2.30
CA TYR A 182 12.62 -0.16 -1.60
C TYR A 182 12.74 -1.39 -2.53
N GLU A 183 11.71 -1.66 -3.33
CA GLU A 183 11.62 -2.91 -4.11
C GLU A 183 12.42 -2.90 -5.42
N ARG A 184 12.99 -1.78 -5.86
CA ARG A 184 13.61 -1.65 -7.20
C ARG A 184 14.67 -2.69 -7.47
N ASP A 185 15.56 -2.91 -6.50
CA ASP A 185 16.65 -3.86 -6.65
C ASP A 185 16.16 -5.31 -6.54
N ILE A 186 15.10 -5.55 -5.77
CA ILE A 186 14.43 -6.86 -5.69
C ILE A 186 13.80 -7.20 -7.03
N VAL A 187 12.99 -6.28 -7.59
CA VAL A 187 12.35 -6.42 -8.90
C VAL A 187 13.39 -6.69 -9.98
N LYS A 188 14.50 -5.94 -9.97
CA LYS A 188 15.60 -6.15 -10.92
C LYS A 188 16.22 -7.54 -10.81
N GLN A 189 16.48 -8.02 -9.58
CA GLN A 189 17.03 -9.36 -9.35
C GLN A 189 16.07 -10.47 -9.83
N VAL A 190 14.78 -10.33 -9.53
CA VAL A 190 13.74 -11.27 -9.96
C VAL A 190 13.63 -11.30 -11.49
N ASN A 191 13.52 -10.13 -12.12
CA ASN A 191 13.41 -10.02 -13.58
C ASN A 191 14.65 -10.55 -14.32
N ASN A 192 15.85 -10.30 -13.80
CA ASN A 192 17.09 -10.84 -14.37
C ASN A 192 17.17 -12.37 -14.34
N SER A 193 16.33 -13.01 -13.52
CA SER A 193 16.22 -14.46 -13.40
C SER A 193 15.01 -15.03 -14.13
N ASN A 194 14.39 -14.22 -15.00
CA ASN A 194 13.13 -14.51 -15.67
C ASN A 194 12.00 -14.86 -14.67
N GLY A 195 12.05 -14.33 -13.44
CA GLY A 195 10.93 -14.39 -12.52
C GLY A 195 9.93 -13.26 -12.79
N LEU A 196 8.76 -13.36 -12.17
CA LEU A 196 7.76 -12.31 -12.16
C LEU A 196 7.55 -11.80 -10.73
N TYR A 197 7.61 -10.48 -10.57
CA TYR A 197 7.34 -9.77 -9.33
C TYR A 197 6.07 -8.94 -9.49
N LEU A 198 5.13 -9.06 -8.55
CA LEU A 198 3.91 -8.26 -8.46
C LEU A 198 3.70 -7.82 -7.01
N ARG A 199 3.17 -6.62 -6.80
CA ARG A 199 2.78 -6.14 -5.48
C ARG A 199 1.39 -5.53 -5.50
N TYR A 200 0.60 -5.87 -4.50
CA TYR A 200 -0.67 -5.23 -4.18
C TYR A 200 -0.56 -4.60 -2.78
N ILE A 201 -0.37 -3.29 -2.73
CA ILE A 201 -0.19 -2.54 -1.46
C ILE A 201 0.95 -3.13 -0.61
N ASP A 202 0.64 -3.91 0.43
CA ASP A 202 1.52 -4.59 1.39
C ASP A 202 1.75 -6.08 1.07
N ASP A 203 0.97 -6.66 0.18
CA ASP A 203 1.11 -8.04 -0.28
C ASP A 203 2.02 -8.12 -1.52
N ILE A 204 3.11 -8.86 -1.44
CA ILE A 204 4.05 -9.12 -2.55
C ILE A 204 3.87 -10.56 -3.04
N PHE A 205 3.93 -10.74 -4.35
CA PHE A 205 3.91 -12.01 -5.05
C PHE A 205 5.12 -12.14 -5.96
N ILE A 206 5.84 -13.24 -5.85
CA ILE A 206 6.96 -13.60 -6.70
C ILE A 206 6.76 -15.02 -7.20
N ILE A 207 6.96 -15.25 -8.50
CA ILE A 207 7.07 -16.60 -9.08
C ILE A 207 8.40 -16.69 -9.82
N ILE A 208 9.21 -17.71 -9.51
CA ILE A 208 10.62 -17.78 -9.94
C ILE A 208 11.18 -19.20 -9.96
N ASN A 209 12.17 -19.43 -10.82
CA ASN A 209 12.86 -20.72 -10.99
C ASN A 209 14.17 -20.83 -10.20
N TRP A 210 14.26 -20.16 -9.06
CA TRP A 210 15.44 -20.29 -8.18
C TRP A 210 15.35 -21.53 -7.30
N PRO A 211 16.50 -22.12 -6.92
CA PRO A 211 16.53 -23.09 -5.84
C PRO A 211 15.98 -22.48 -4.54
N ILE A 212 15.22 -23.25 -3.76
CA ILE A 212 14.61 -22.81 -2.50
C ILE A 212 15.63 -22.20 -1.52
N GLN A 213 16.84 -22.78 -1.45
CA GLN A 213 17.91 -22.29 -0.59
C GLN A 213 18.41 -20.91 -1.01
N HIS A 214 18.50 -20.66 -2.33
CA HIS A 214 18.89 -19.36 -2.86
C HIS A 214 17.81 -18.32 -2.57
N LEU A 215 16.55 -18.64 -2.86
CA LEU A 215 15.42 -17.74 -2.59
C LEU A 215 15.32 -17.38 -1.10
N SER A 216 15.44 -18.36 -0.21
CA SER A 216 15.44 -18.14 1.25
C SER A 216 16.56 -17.20 1.70
N LYS A 217 17.77 -17.35 1.14
CA LYS A 217 18.90 -16.46 1.42
C LYS A 217 18.65 -15.04 0.90
N GLN A 218 18.02 -14.89 -0.27
CA GLN A 218 17.68 -13.57 -0.80
C GLN A 218 16.59 -12.89 0.02
N ILE A 219 15.57 -13.61 0.46
CA ILE A 219 14.52 -13.08 1.35
C ILE A 219 15.13 -12.52 2.64
N ASN A 220 16.09 -13.23 3.26
CA ASN A 220 16.79 -12.73 4.44
C ASN A 220 17.55 -11.42 4.15
N ARG A 221 18.22 -11.33 3.00
CA ARG A 221 18.90 -10.10 2.58
C ARG A 221 17.94 -8.97 2.28
N TRP A 222 16.80 -9.25 1.65
CA TRP A 222 15.78 -8.24 1.38
C TRP A 222 15.26 -7.65 2.70
N ASN A 223 15.06 -8.48 3.73
CA ASN A 223 14.71 -8.05 5.08
C ASN A 223 15.76 -7.17 5.78
N GLU A 224 17.00 -7.11 5.28
CA GLU A 224 18.07 -6.28 5.82
C GLU A 224 18.22 -4.95 5.06
N LEU A 225 17.53 -4.76 3.92
CA LEU A 225 17.67 -3.57 3.08
C LEU A 225 17.14 -2.30 3.76
N ASP A 226 16.13 -2.43 4.62
CA ASP A 226 15.51 -1.31 5.31
C ASP A 226 15.02 -1.71 6.69
N LEU A 227 15.50 -1.03 7.73
CA LEU A 227 15.15 -1.28 9.14
C LEU A 227 13.66 -1.06 9.45
N ASN A 228 12.92 -0.38 8.57
CA ASN A 228 11.49 -0.12 8.72
C ASN A 228 10.62 -1.17 8.01
N ILE A 229 11.20 -2.00 7.15
CA ILE A 229 10.47 -3.00 6.38
C ILE A 229 10.78 -4.39 6.93
N LYS A 230 9.73 -5.15 7.21
CA LYS A 230 9.86 -6.55 7.60
C LYS A 230 8.90 -7.39 6.77
N LEU A 231 9.47 -8.25 5.95
CA LEU A 231 8.83 -9.20 5.06
C LEU A 231 8.61 -10.53 5.78
N LYS A 232 7.35 -10.97 5.81
CA LYS A 232 7.00 -12.31 6.24
C LYS A 232 6.71 -13.17 5.01
N ALA A 233 7.68 -13.98 4.63
CA ALA A 233 7.60 -14.81 3.44
C ALA A 233 6.96 -16.19 3.69
N GLN A 234 6.22 -16.66 2.70
CA GLN A 234 5.80 -18.04 2.54
C GLN A 234 6.24 -18.49 1.14
N VAL A 235 6.86 -19.67 1.05
CA VAL A 235 7.36 -20.21 -0.21
C VAL A 235 6.82 -21.63 -0.36
N ASP A 236 6.17 -21.90 -1.49
CA ASP A 236 5.57 -23.19 -1.80
C ASP A 236 5.33 -23.29 -3.33
N HIS A 237 4.77 -24.40 -3.80
CA HIS A 237 4.27 -24.57 -5.17
C HIS A 237 2.81 -24.12 -5.32
N SER A 238 2.12 -23.78 -4.24
CA SER A 238 0.78 -23.21 -4.26
C SER A 238 0.62 -22.07 -3.26
N THR A 239 -0.25 -21.11 -3.55
CA THR A 239 -0.57 -20.03 -2.62
C THR A 239 -1.95 -19.46 -2.91
N ASN A 240 -2.47 -18.71 -1.93
CA ASN A 240 -3.51 -17.73 -2.17
C ASN A 240 -2.87 -16.34 -2.33
N PHE A 241 -3.34 -15.55 -3.29
CA PHE A 241 -2.96 -14.15 -3.46
C PHE A 241 -4.17 -13.37 -3.98
N LEU A 242 -4.57 -12.31 -3.25
CA LEU A 242 -5.85 -11.62 -3.46
C LEU A 242 -7.04 -12.61 -3.40
N ASP A 243 -7.86 -12.62 -4.44
CA ASP A 243 -9.01 -13.47 -4.69
C ASP A 243 -8.68 -14.73 -5.50
N LEU A 244 -7.39 -15.09 -5.58
CA LEU A 244 -6.89 -16.21 -6.39
C LEU A 244 -6.21 -17.28 -5.55
N TYR A 245 -6.48 -18.52 -5.89
CA TYR A 245 -5.61 -19.65 -5.60
C TYR A 245 -4.77 -19.93 -6.85
N ILE A 246 -3.46 -20.04 -6.66
CA ILE A 246 -2.46 -20.24 -7.71
C ILE A 246 -1.63 -21.45 -7.34
N GLU A 247 -1.43 -22.37 -8.28
CA GLU A 247 -0.68 -23.60 -8.09
C GLU A 247 0.16 -23.92 -9.33
N ASN A 248 1.40 -24.33 -9.10
CA ASN A 248 2.22 -24.98 -10.10
C ASN A 248 1.98 -26.49 -10.03
N LYS A 249 1.19 -27.01 -10.96
CA LYS A 249 0.85 -28.43 -11.03
C LYS A 249 1.81 -29.14 -11.99
N ASN A 250 2.99 -29.48 -11.50
CA ASN A 250 4.05 -30.18 -12.26
C ASN A 250 4.47 -29.46 -13.56
N GLY A 251 4.63 -28.13 -13.52
CA GLY A 251 5.01 -27.34 -14.69
C GLY A 251 3.82 -26.79 -15.48
N GLU A 252 2.60 -26.89 -14.95
CA GLU A 252 1.42 -26.26 -15.51
C GLU A 252 0.82 -25.27 -14.50
N LEU A 253 0.48 -24.06 -14.97
CA LEU A 253 -0.14 -23.04 -14.13
C LEU A 253 -1.62 -23.38 -13.94
N PHE A 254 -2.02 -23.65 -12.70
CA PHE A 254 -3.41 -23.81 -12.32
C PHE A 254 -3.87 -22.60 -11.48
N THR A 255 -5.03 -22.06 -11.80
CA THR A 255 -5.65 -20.97 -11.02
C THR A 255 -7.13 -21.23 -10.79
N LYS A 256 -7.65 -20.79 -9.64
CA LYS A 256 -9.08 -20.76 -9.34
C LYS A 256 -9.41 -19.57 -8.45
N VAL A 257 -10.68 -19.19 -8.39
CA VAL A 257 -11.14 -18.17 -7.43
C VAL A 257 -10.98 -18.71 -6.01
N TYR A 258 -10.45 -17.88 -5.12
CA TYR A 258 -10.28 -18.17 -3.71
C TYR A 258 -11.11 -17.21 -2.87
N HIS A 259 -11.93 -17.79 -1.99
CA HIS A 259 -12.61 -17.08 -0.93
C HIS A 259 -11.99 -17.47 0.41
N LYS A 260 -11.71 -16.47 1.26
CA LYS A 260 -11.23 -16.73 2.61
C LYS A 260 -12.28 -17.58 3.35
N PRO A 261 -11.89 -18.53 4.22
CA PRO A 261 -12.83 -19.35 4.99
C PRO A 261 -13.81 -18.52 5.84
N SER A 262 -13.39 -17.32 6.25
CA SER A 262 -14.19 -16.35 6.99
C SER A 262 -15.04 -15.44 6.09
N TYR A 263 -15.15 -15.73 4.79
CA TYR A 263 -16.00 -14.98 3.87
C TYR A 263 -17.46 -15.33 4.19
N GLU A 264 -18.04 -14.61 5.14
CA GLU A 264 -19.48 -14.51 5.24
C GLU A 264 -19.93 -13.47 4.22
N PRO A 265 -20.76 -13.82 3.22
CA PRO A 265 -21.47 -12.81 2.46
C PRO A 265 -22.32 -12.02 3.46
N TYR A 266 -21.93 -10.79 3.77
CA TYR A 266 -22.77 -9.85 4.49
C TYR A 266 -23.96 -9.52 3.58
N TYR A 267 -24.97 -10.38 3.59
CA TYR A 267 -26.25 -10.07 2.99
C TYR A 267 -26.84 -8.92 3.78
N LEU A 268 -27.10 -7.81 3.10
CA LEU A 268 -27.97 -6.79 3.65
C LEU A 268 -29.31 -7.47 3.96
N PRO A 269 -29.79 -7.44 5.21
CA PRO A 269 -31.10 -7.95 5.53
C PRO A 269 -32.13 -7.26 4.62
N PHE A 270 -33.10 -8.01 4.10
CA PHE A 270 -34.18 -7.46 3.28
C PHE A 270 -34.86 -6.24 3.95
N ASN A 271 -34.88 -6.22 5.28
CA ASN A 271 -35.51 -5.18 6.10
C ASN A 271 -34.57 -4.03 6.46
N SER A 272 -33.32 -4.03 6.00
CA SER A 272 -32.37 -2.97 6.32
C SER A 272 -32.78 -1.69 5.59
N VAL A 273 -32.75 -0.54 6.28
CA VAL A 273 -33.15 0.77 5.74
C VAL A 273 -31.94 1.40 5.02
N HIS A 274 -31.51 0.77 3.94
CA HIS A 274 -30.47 1.31 3.06
C HIS A 274 -31.12 1.91 1.80
N PRO A 275 -30.49 2.92 1.17
CA PRO A 275 -31.00 3.49 -0.07
C PRO A 275 -31.16 2.39 -1.13
N ILE A 276 -32.29 2.41 -1.84
CA ILE A 276 -32.63 1.43 -2.88
C ILE A 276 -31.68 1.54 -4.10
N HIS A 277 -30.85 2.58 -4.14
CA HIS A 277 -29.93 2.88 -5.24
C HIS A 277 -28.55 3.22 -4.69
N MET A 278 -27.52 2.54 -5.20
CA MET A 278 -26.11 2.90 -5.08
C MET A 278 -25.66 3.61 -6.35
#